data_AF-A0A1Y1MII2-F1
#
_entry.id   AF-A0A1Y1MII2-F1
#
_cell.length_a   1.000
_cell.length_b   1.000
_cell.length_c   1.000
_cell.angle_alpha   90.00
_cell.angle_beta   90.00
_cell.angle_gamma   90.00
#
_symmetry.space_group_name_H-M   'P 1'
#
loop_
_entity.id
_entity.type
_entity.pdbx_description
1 polymer ?
#
loop_
_entity_poly.entity_id
_entity_poly.type
_entity_poly.pdbx_seq_one_letter_code
_entity_poly.pdbx_strand_id
1 'polypeptide(L)'
;LDKYLGHPSVHEMIKDPRVEFDLVIGEYFYGSLFAFATRFGCPSIGMLSCEALNPIYEAVGNPVHPSAYPDPLLSVGTPMSLMERLMSFVTLLKATYATRRGQSTQQELVEKHFGRQYPPVRELW
;
A
#
# COMPACT_ATOMS: atom_id res chain seq x y z
N LEU A 1 7.62 2.56 -10.13
CA LEU A 1 6.32 3.25 -10.23
C LEU A 1 6.43 4.62 -10.90
N ASP A 2 7.30 5.52 -10.41
CA ASP A 2 7.55 6.85 -11.00
C ASP A 2 7.71 6.86 -12.53
N LYS A 3 8.58 5.97 -13.06
CA LYS A 3 8.79 5.81 -14.51
C LYS A 3 7.52 5.46 -15.30
N TYR A 4 6.64 4.65 -14.72
CA TYR A 4 5.40 4.20 -15.38
C TYR A 4 4.34 5.31 -15.35
N LEU A 5 4.20 6.02 -14.22
CA LEU A 5 3.31 7.18 -14.14
C LEU A 5 3.76 8.32 -15.08
N GLY A 6 5.07 8.48 -15.25
CA GLY A 6 5.64 9.44 -16.21
C GLY A 6 5.59 9.00 -17.68
N HIS A 7 5.03 7.82 -18.00
CA HIS A 7 4.90 7.38 -19.39
C HIS A 7 3.89 8.27 -20.13
N PRO A 8 4.17 8.74 -21.37
CA PRO A 8 3.32 9.72 -22.06
C PRO A 8 1.84 9.34 -22.11
N SER A 9 1.53 8.08 -22.44
CA SER A 9 0.15 7.59 -22.52
C SER A 9 -0.58 7.60 -21.17
N VAL A 10 0.14 7.34 -20.07
CA VAL A 10 -0.45 7.38 -18.72
C VAL A 10 -0.66 8.82 -18.29
N HIS A 11 0.30 9.70 -18.58
CA HIS A 11 0.18 11.12 -18.27
C HIS A 11 -0.95 11.80 -19.05
N GLU A 12 -1.14 11.43 -20.31
CA GLU A 12 -2.26 11.88 -21.13
C GLU A 12 -3.59 11.39 -20.56
N MET A 13 -3.67 10.12 -20.17
CA MET A 13 -4.85 9.55 -19.48
C MET A 13 -5.17 10.28 -18.16
N ILE A 14 -4.15 10.64 -17.37
CA ILE A 14 -4.32 11.42 -16.14
C ILE A 14 -4.81 12.84 -16.46
N LYS A 15 -4.43 13.44 -17.60
CA LYS A 15 -4.77 14.84 -17.89
C LYS A 15 -6.05 15.03 -18.69
N ASP A 16 -6.46 14.08 -19.51
CA ASP A 16 -7.63 14.22 -20.38
C ASP A 16 -8.93 14.00 -19.59
N PRO A 17 -9.74 15.06 -19.34
CA PRO A 17 -10.96 14.94 -18.55
C PRO A 17 -12.04 14.07 -19.21
N ARG A 18 -11.90 13.74 -20.50
CA ARG A 18 -12.84 12.89 -21.23
C ARG A 18 -12.58 11.41 -21.01
N VAL A 19 -11.41 11.05 -20.46
CA VAL A 19 -11.10 9.67 -20.12
C VAL A 19 -11.67 9.36 -18.74
N GLU A 20 -12.55 8.37 -18.71
CA GLU A 20 -13.28 7.94 -17.53
C GLU A 20 -13.17 6.41 -17.39
N PHE A 21 -13.18 5.95 -16.15
CA PHE A 21 -13.23 4.54 -15.77
C PHE A 21 -14.21 4.40 -14.62
N ASP A 22 -14.89 3.26 -14.55
CA ASP A 22 -15.89 2.94 -13.52
C ASP A 22 -15.28 2.24 -12.29
N LEU A 23 -14.04 1.74 -12.39
CA LEU A 23 -13.37 1.02 -11.32
C LEU A 23 -11.84 1.10 -11.46
N VAL A 24 -11.14 1.28 -10.34
CA VAL A 24 -9.68 1.14 -10.26
C VAL A 24 -9.31 -0.08 -9.44
N ILE A 25 -8.55 -1.00 -10.03
CA ILE A 25 -8.00 -2.17 -9.33
C ILE A 25 -6.48 -2.00 -9.26
N GLY A 26 -5.93 -2.05 -8.04
CA GLY A 26 -4.53 -1.76 -7.81
C GLY A 26 -3.89 -2.68 -6.78
N GLU A 27 -2.58 -2.85 -6.91
CA GLU A 27 -1.77 -3.55 -5.91
C GLU A 27 -1.70 -2.71 -4.62
N TYR A 28 -2.17 -3.28 -3.50
CA TYR A 28 -2.40 -2.56 -2.25
C TYR A 28 -1.10 -2.02 -1.64
N PHE A 29 0.06 -2.64 -1.95
CA PHE A 29 1.36 -2.10 -1.54
C PHE A 29 1.64 -0.69 -2.10
N TYR A 30 1.01 -0.30 -3.21
CA TYR A 30 1.27 0.96 -3.90
C TYR A 30 0.10 1.91 -3.78
N GLY A 31 0.04 2.55 -2.62
CA GLY A 31 -1.01 3.50 -2.32
C GLY A 31 -1.23 4.61 -3.36
N SER A 32 -0.16 5.06 -4.01
CA SER A 32 -0.25 6.09 -5.06
C SER A 32 -1.08 5.67 -6.28
N LEU A 33 -1.28 4.37 -6.52
CA LEU A 33 -2.16 3.89 -7.60
C LEU A 33 -3.62 4.26 -7.36
N PHE A 34 -4.06 4.36 -6.10
CA PHE A 34 -5.44 4.72 -5.79
C PHE A 34 -5.76 6.20 -6.02
N ALA A 35 -4.75 7.02 -6.34
CA ALA A 35 -5.01 8.37 -6.86
C ALA A 35 -5.79 8.33 -8.19
N PHE A 36 -5.68 7.25 -8.98
CA PHE A 36 -6.52 7.09 -10.17
C PHE A 36 -8.02 7.05 -9.83
N ALA A 37 -8.41 6.45 -8.71
CA ALA A 37 -9.82 6.40 -8.29
C ALA A 37 -10.36 7.82 -8.01
N THR A 38 -9.54 8.65 -7.33
CA THR A 38 -9.85 10.07 -7.15
C THR A 38 -9.90 10.81 -8.50
N ARG A 39 -8.99 10.49 -9.43
CA ARG A 39 -8.96 11.11 -10.77
C ARG A 39 -10.19 10.80 -11.60
N PHE A 40 -10.69 9.57 -11.55
CA PHE A 40 -11.83 9.13 -12.35
C PHE A 40 -13.15 9.26 -11.60
N GLY A 41 -13.13 9.63 -10.32
CA GLY A 41 -14.34 9.76 -9.50
C GLY A 41 -15.05 8.42 -9.27
N CYS A 42 -14.30 7.33 -9.21
CA CYS A 42 -14.82 5.97 -9.15
C CYS A 42 -14.27 5.19 -7.94
N PRO A 43 -14.91 4.07 -7.53
CA PRO A 43 -14.39 3.25 -6.45
C PRO A 43 -13.07 2.56 -6.80
N SER A 44 -12.31 2.19 -5.76
CA SER A 44 -11.09 1.38 -5.87
C SER A 44 -11.23 0.01 -5.21
N ILE A 45 -10.50 -0.97 -5.72
CA ILE A 45 -10.28 -2.28 -5.08
C ILE A 45 -8.78 -2.52 -4.95
N GLY A 46 -8.34 -2.72 -3.71
CA GLY A 46 -6.99 -3.17 -3.40
C GLY A 46 -6.85 -4.68 -3.50
N MET A 47 -5.85 -5.14 -4.24
CA MET A 47 -5.49 -6.54 -4.34
C MET A 47 -4.06 -6.75 -3.88
N LEU A 48 -3.75 -7.94 -3.36
CA LEU A 48 -2.40 -8.35 -3.04
C LEU A 48 -2.05 -9.57 -3.90
N SER A 49 -0.91 -9.52 -4.58
CA SER A 49 -0.37 -10.64 -5.36
C SER A 49 0.31 -11.71 -4.50
N CYS A 50 0.56 -11.41 -3.22
CA CYS A 50 1.14 -12.31 -2.24
C CYS A 50 0.48 -12.11 -0.86
N GLU A 51 0.97 -12.81 0.15
CA GLU A 51 0.48 -12.65 1.52
C GLU A 51 0.74 -11.22 2.05
N ALA A 52 -0.21 -10.69 2.82
CA ALA A 52 -0.10 -9.35 3.34
C ALA A 52 0.92 -9.29 4.50
N LEU A 53 1.62 -8.17 4.61
CA LEU A 53 2.38 -7.87 5.83
C LEU A 53 1.43 -7.52 6.96
N ASN A 54 1.84 -7.75 8.21
CA ASN A 54 0.99 -7.46 9.37
C ASN A 54 0.43 -6.02 9.42
N PRO A 55 1.18 -4.96 9.07
CA PRO A 55 0.63 -3.60 9.03
C PRO A 55 -0.54 -3.42 8.06
N ILE A 56 -0.63 -4.24 7.01
CA ILE A 56 -1.73 -4.21 6.04
C ILE A 56 -2.98 -4.86 6.63
N TYR A 57 -2.83 -5.99 7.32
CA TYR A 57 -3.92 -6.62 8.07
C TYR A 57 -4.47 -5.67 9.14
N GLU A 58 -3.59 -4.99 9.89
CA GLU A 58 -4.00 -3.99 10.88
C GLU A 58 -4.78 -2.84 10.23
N ALA A 59 -4.36 -2.37 9.05
CA ALA A 59 -5.03 -1.29 8.33
C ALA A 59 -6.48 -1.61 7.90
N VAL A 60 -6.80 -2.89 7.66
CA VAL A 60 -8.16 -3.34 7.34
C VAL A 60 -8.93 -3.84 8.58
N GLY A 61 -8.40 -3.59 9.78
CA GLY A 61 -9.05 -3.92 11.05
C GLY A 61 -8.85 -5.37 11.52
N ASN A 62 -7.95 -6.13 10.90
CA ASN A 62 -7.65 -7.49 11.32
C ASN A 62 -6.65 -7.47 12.50
N PRO A 63 -6.94 -8.13 13.64
CA PRO A 63 -6.02 -8.19 14.77
C PRO A 63 -4.72 -8.93 14.41
N VAL A 64 -3.60 -8.27 14.67
CA VAL A 64 -2.26 -8.85 14.47
C VAL A 64 -1.62 -9.20 15.81
N HIS A 65 -1.09 -10.43 15.92
CA HIS A 65 -0.37 -10.88 17.10
C HIS A 65 0.93 -11.57 16.67
N PRO A 66 2.12 -10.99 16.94
CA PRO A 66 3.37 -11.44 16.33
C PRO A 66 3.79 -12.86 16.71
N SER A 67 3.32 -13.39 17.85
CA SER A 67 3.59 -14.79 18.23
C SER A 67 2.50 -15.78 17.83
N ALA A 68 1.37 -15.32 17.28
CA ALA A 68 0.31 -16.19 16.77
C ALA A 68 0.29 -16.18 15.24
N TYR A 69 0.55 -15.01 14.66
CA TYR A 69 0.62 -14.73 13.23
C TYR A 69 1.96 -14.02 12.96
N PRO A 70 3.07 -14.77 12.89
CA PRO A 70 4.36 -14.20 12.52
C PRO A 70 4.27 -13.62 11.11
N ASP A 71 5.02 -12.54 10.86
CA ASP A 71 5.03 -11.89 9.55
C ASP A 71 5.56 -12.87 8.48
N PRO A 72 4.97 -12.91 7.27
CA PRO A 72 5.35 -13.87 6.23
C PRO A 72 6.82 -13.75 5.79
N LEU A 73 7.49 -12.64 6.11
CA LEU A 73 8.92 -12.46 5.87
C LEU A 73 9.82 -13.26 6.84
N LEU A 74 9.25 -13.83 7.90
CA LEU A 74 9.99 -14.55 8.93
C LEU A 74 9.62 -16.05 8.90
N SER A 75 10.62 -16.89 8.65
CA SER A 75 10.48 -18.34 8.79
C SER A 75 10.72 -18.74 10.26
N VAL A 76 9.63 -19.05 10.96
CA VAL A 76 9.65 -19.52 12.37
C VAL A 76 8.90 -20.83 12.51
N GLY A 77 9.39 -21.68 13.42
CA GLY A 77 8.71 -22.94 13.75
C GLY A 77 7.48 -22.72 14.61
N THR A 78 6.52 -23.66 14.55
CA THR A 78 5.40 -23.74 15.50
C THR A 78 5.55 -25.03 16.32
N PRO A 79 5.67 -24.96 17.67
CA PRO A 79 5.61 -23.76 18.52
C PRO A 79 6.90 -22.91 18.50
N MET A 80 6.75 -21.59 18.58
CA MET A 80 7.87 -20.66 18.68
C MET A 80 8.52 -20.64 20.07
N SER A 81 9.85 -20.71 20.10
CA SER A 81 10.67 -20.39 21.27
C SER A 81 10.56 -18.91 21.66
N LEU A 82 11.00 -18.57 22.88
CA LEU A 82 11.00 -17.18 23.37
C LEU A 82 11.77 -16.24 22.43
N MET A 83 12.89 -16.70 21.87
CA MET A 83 13.70 -15.91 20.93
C MET A 83 12.99 -15.71 19.60
N GLU A 84 12.29 -16.72 19.06
CA GLU A 84 11.50 -16.57 17.84
C GLU A 84 10.32 -15.62 18.02
N ARG A 85 9.69 -15.62 19.21
CA ARG A 85 8.65 -14.63 19.55
C ARG A 85 9.20 -13.21 19.59
N LEU A 86 10.38 -13.02 20.19
CA LEU A 86 11.04 -11.72 20.23
C LEU A 86 11.43 -11.26 18.81
N MET A 87 11.97 -12.15 17.98
CA MET A 87 12.27 -11.86 16.58
C MET A 87 11.01 -11.46 15.81
N SER A 88 9.91 -12.20 15.98
CA SER A 88 8.63 -11.88 15.34
C SER A 88 8.10 -10.51 15.75
N PHE A 89 8.21 -10.15 17.03
CA PHE A 89 7.85 -8.82 17.52
C PHE A 89 8.72 -7.71 16.91
N VAL A 90 10.04 -7.91 16.84
CA VAL A 90 10.96 -6.95 16.21
C VAL A 90 10.67 -6.82 14.71
N THR A 91 10.35 -7.91 14.02
CA THR A 91 9.97 -7.90 12.60
C THR A 91 8.69 -7.10 12.38
N LEU A 92 7.67 -7.29 13.24
CA LEU A 92 6.45 -6.48 13.19
C LEU A 92 6.77 -4.98 13.30
N LEU A 93 7.59 -4.58 14.28
CA LEU A 93 7.97 -3.16 14.44
C LEU A 93 8.70 -2.62 13.21
N LYS A 94 9.61 -3.40 12.63
CA LYS A 94 10.32 -3.04 11.39
C LYS A 94 9.36 -2.88 10.21
N ALA A 95 8.43 -3.82 10.03
CA ALA A 95 7.42 -3.77 8.99
C ALA A 95 6.54 -2.51 9.14
N THR A 96 6.01 -2.26 10.34
CA THR A 96 5.20 -1.06 10.62
C THR A 96 5.97 0.22 10.33
N TYR A 97 7.24 0.31 10.75
CA TYR A 97 8.09 1.46 10.46
C TYR A 97 8.34 1.64 8.96
N ALA A 98 8.66 0.55 8.24
CA ALA A 98 8.90 0.57 6.81
C ALA A 98 7.65 1.00 6.02
N THR A 99 6.47 0.47 6.36
CA THR A 99 5.20 0.86 5.74
C THR A 99 4.91 2.35 5.97
N ARG A 100 5.06 2.85 7.20
CA ARG A 100 4.86 4.28 7.51
C ARG A 100 5.84 5.17 6.77
N ARG A 101 7.11 4.77 6.66
CA ARG A 101 8.12 5.51 5.89
C ARG A 101 7.81 5.48 4.39
N GLY A 102 7.33 4.35 3.87
CA GLY A 102 6.95 4.22 2.46
C GLY A 102 5.82 5.16 2.05
N GLN A 103 4.91 5.52 2.97
CA GLN A 103 3.81 6.44 2.68
C GLN A 103 4.29 7.82 2.22
N SER A 104 5.41 8.34 2.74
CA SER A 104 5.92 9.65 2.28
C SER A 104 6.37 9.60 0.82
N THR A 105 7.05 8.53 0.43
CA THR A 105 7.46 8.32 -0.98
C THR A 105 6.24 8.13 -1.88
N GLN A 106 5.19 7.46 -1.42
CA GLN A 106 3.93 7.35 -2.19
C GLN A 106 3.26 8.72 -2.34
N GLN A 107 3.24 9.54 -1.28
CA GLN A 107 2.68 10.89 -1.31
C GLN A 107 3.41 11.77 -2.34
N GLU A 108 4.75 11.74 -2.34
CA GLU A 108 5.57 12.46 -3.32
C GLU A 108 5.25 12.05 -4.77
N LEU A 109 4.97 10.77 -5.02
CA LEU A 109 4.55 10.30 -6.34
C LEU A 109 3.18 10.84 -6.76
N VAL A 110 2.22 10.86 -5.83
CA VAL A 110 0.89 11.43 -6.10
C VAL A 110 1.02 12.92 -6.42
N GLU A 111 1.74 13.69 -5.58
CA GLU A 111 1.94 15.12 -5.81
C GLU A 111 2.64 15.40 -7.14
N LYS A 112 3.62 14.59 -7.52
CA LYS A 112 4.40 14.75 -8.76
C LYS A 112 3.56 14.52 -10.02
N HIS A 113 2.70 13.51 -10.04
CA HIS A 113 2.00 13.08 -11.27
C HIS A 113 0.55 13.54 -11.35
N PHE A 114 -0.14 13.64 -10.21
CA PHE A 114 -1.56 14.00 -10.12
C PHE A 114 -1.78 15.43 -9.60
N GLY A 115 -0.89 15.89 -8.70
CA GLY A 115 -0.91 17.23 -8.13
C GLY A 115 -1.18 17.26 -6.62
N ARG A 116 -0.93 18.40 -5.99
CA ARG A 116 -1.02 18.59 -4.54
C ARG A 116 -2.45 18.69 -3.99
N GLN A 117 -3.44 18.81 -4.86
CA GLN A 117 -4.85 18.89 -4.50
C GLN A 117 -5.46 17.52 -4.12
N TYR A 118 -4.73 16.42 -4.32
CA TYR A 118 -5.21 15.09 -3.98
C TYR A 118 -5.19 14.86 -2.47
N PRO A 119 -6.12 14.05 -1.93
CA PRO A 119 -6.08 13.64 -0.53
C PRO A 119 -4.74 12.98 -0.17
N PRO A 120 -4.37 12.99 1.13
CA PRO A 120 -3.24 12.20 1.61
C PRO A 120 -3.38 10.73 1.19
N VAL A 121 -2.27 10.10 0.79
CA VAL A 121 -2.26 8.73 0.27
C VAL A 121 -2.99 7.73 1.18
N ARG A 122 -2.86 7.89 2.50
CA ARG A 122 -3.52 7.04 3.51
C ARG A 122 -5.06 7.11 3.49
N GLU A 123 -5.65 8.09 2.80
CA GLU A 123 -7.10 8.34 2.70
C GLU A 123 -7.64 7.95 1.31
N LEU A 124 -6.79 7.41 0.43
CA LEU A 124 -7.17 6.98 -0.92
C LEU A 124 -7.77 5.56 -0.96
N TRP A 125 -7.84 4.88 0.19
CA TRP A 125 -8.41 3.54 0.36
C TRP A 125 -9.03 3.37 1.74
#